data_AF-A0A935IUL0-F1
#
_entry.id   AF-A0A935IUL0-F1
#
_cell.length_a   1.000
_cell.length_b   1.000
_cell.length_c   1.000
_cell.angle_alpha   90.00
_cell.angle_beta   90.00
_cell.angle_gamma   90.00
#
_symmetry.space_group_name_H-M   'P 1'
#
loop_
_entity.id
_entity.type
_entity.pdbx_description
1 polymer ?
#
loop_
_entity_poly.entity_id
_entity_poly.type
_entity_poly.pdbx_seq_one_letter_code
_entity_poly.pdbx_strand_id
1 'polypeptide(L)' 'MIDFPQSGRMVPEKNLAEIRELIEGNYRIFYRLGKGKITILRIHNAARKIK' A
#
# COMPACT_ATOMS: atom_id res chain seq x y z
N MET A 1 -10.29 2.58 -3.19
CA MET A 1 -9.29 1.50 -3.37
C MET A 1 -9.79 0.40 -4.32
N ILE A 2 -11.07 0.00 -4.26
CA ILE A 2 -11.66 -1.01 -5.16
C ILE A 2 -11.80 -0.48 -6.60
N ASP A 3 -12.21 0.78 -6.77
CA ASP A 3 -12.42 1.36 -8.10
C ASP A 3 -11.11 1.76 -8.79
N PHE A 4 -10.07 2.06 -8.01
CA PHE A 4 -8.77 2.51 -8.49
C PHE A 4 -7.61 1.80 -7.76
N PRO A 5 -7.42 0.49 -7.98
CA PRO A 5 -6.39 -0.31 -7.30
C PRO A 5 -4.96 0.14 -7.62
N GLN A 6 -4.76 0.87 -8.71
CA GLN A 6 -3.45 1.36 -9.15
C GLN A 6 -3.13 2.79 -8.65
N SER A 7 -3.98 3.37 -7.80
CA SER A 7 -3.77 4.73 -7.25
C SER A 7 -2.60 4.85 -6.28
N GLY A 8 -2.21 3.74 -5.63
CA GLY A 8 -1.05 3.73 -4.74
C GLY A 8 0.27 3.73 -5.51
N ARG A 9 1.27 4.39 -4.94
CA ARG A 9 2.62 4.47 -5.50
C ARG A 9 3.27 3.08 -5.47
N MET A 10 3.97 2.72 -6.53
CA MET A 10 4.76 1.49 -6.55
C MET A 10 5.92 1.63 -5.56
N VAL A 11 6.15 0.61 -4.74
CA VAL A 11 7.28 0.60 -3.81
C VAL A 11 8.53 0.13 -4.55
N PRO A 12 9.55 0.98 -4.79
CA PRO A 12 10.70 0.63 -5.63
C PRO A 12 11.67 -0.36 -4.95
N GLU A 13 11.65 -0.43 -3.61
CA GLU A 13 12.60 -1.21 -2.80
C GLU A 13 12.33 -2.72 -2.85
N LYS A 14 11.18 -3.14 -3.35
CA LYS A 14 10.88 -4.54 -3.65
C LYS A 14 10.58 -4.60 -5.13
N ASN A 15 11.39 -5.36 -5.88
CA ASN A 15 11.25 -5.68 -7.31
C ASN A 15 9.92 -6.41 -7.68
N LEU A 16 8.88 -6.23 -6.87
CA LEU A 16 7.54 -6.76 -6.98
C LEU A 16 6.63 -5.57 -7.33
N ALA A 17 6.44 -5.31 -8.63
CA ALA A 17 5.56 -4.27 -9.17
C ALA A 17 4.10 -4.36 -8.67
N GLU A 18 3.77 -5.45 -7.98
CA GLU A 18 2.50 -5.74 -7.34
C GLU A 18 2.30 -5.03 -5.99
N ILE A 19 3.37 -4.61 -5.30
CA ILE A 19 3.29 -3.95 -3.99
C ILE A 19 3.16 -2.44 -4.15
N ARG A 20 2.16 -1.87 -3.49
CA ARG A 20 1.81 -0.47 -3.56
C ARG A 20 1.63 0.14 -2.17
N GLU A 21 1.95 1.42 -2.07
CA GLU A 21 1.72 2.25 -0.90
C GLU A 21 0.64 3.28 -1.22
N LEU A 22 -0.36 3.39 -0.33
CA LEU A 22 -1.36 4.46 -0.33
C LEU A 22 -1.22 5.26 0.96
N ILE A 23 -1.26 6.59 0.85
CA ILE A 23 -1.23 7.51 1.98
C ILE A 23 -2.65 8.06 2.15
N GLU A 24 -3.26 7.81 3.29
CA GLU A 24 -4.61 8.28 3.64
C GLU A 24 -4.55 9.01 4.99
N GLY A 25 -4.54 10.34 4.95
CA GLY A 25 -4.30 11.17 6.12
C GLY A 25 -3.00 10.79 6.85
N ASN A 26 -3.09 10.44 8.14
CA ASN A 26 -1.97 9.99 8.95
C ASN A 26 -1.69 8.48 8.85
N TYR A 27 -2.21 7.78 7.84
CA TYR A 27 -2.01 6.35 7.66
C TYR A 27 -1.28 6.05 6.36
N ARG A 28 -0.36 5.09 6.41
CA ARG A 28 0.27 4.45 5.26
C ARG A 28 -0.26 3.03 5.15
N ILE A 29 -0.85 2.72 4.01
CA ILE A 29 -1.45 1.43 3.71
C ILE A 29 -0.59 0.76 2.65
N PHE A 30 0.03 -0.35 3.02
CA PHE A 30 0.75 -1.22 2.09
C PHE A 30 -0.17 -2.33 1.65
N TYR A 31 -0.29 -2.52 0.34
CA TYR A 31 -1.14 -3.54 -0.24
C TYR A 31 -0.49 -4.16 -1.46
N ARG A 32 -0.96 -5.35 -1.82
CA ARG A 32 -0.54 -6.06 -3.02
C ARG A 32 -1.71 -6.25 -3.96
N LEU A 33 -1.48 -5.98 -5.25
CA LEU A 33 -2.37 -6.34 -6.32
C LEU A 33 -2.04 -7.76 -6.81
N GLY A 34 -3.01 -8.66 -6.75
CA GLY A 34 -2.96 -9.96 -7.41
C GLY A 34 -4.03 -10.06 -8.51
N LYS A 35 -4.14 -11.23 -9.14
CA LYS A 35 -5.18 -11.50 -10.16
C LYS A 35 -6.60 -11.30 -9.58
N GLY A 36 -7.18 -10.13 -9.80
CA GLY A 36 -8.53 -9.77 -9.36
C GLY A 36 -8.71 -9.56 -7.85
N LYS A 37 -7.62 -9.49 -7.06
CA LYS A 37 -7.71 -9.32 -5.61
C LYS A 37 -6.73 -8.28 -5.08
N ILE A 38 -7.17 -7.56 -4.05
CA ILE A 38 -6.34 -6.64 -3.29
C ILE A 38 -6.09 -7.27 -1.92
N THR A 39 -4.83 -7.44 -1.53
CA THR A 39 -4.45 -7.92 -0.20
C THR A 39 -3.79 -6.79 0.57
N ILE A 40 -4.37 -6.38 1.70
CA ILE A 40 -3.73 -5.44 2.61
C ILE A 40 -2.62 -6.18 3.36
N LEU A 41 -1.39 -5.69 3.23
CA LEU A 41 -0.21 -6.28 3.88
C LEU A 41 0.04 -5.64 5.24
N ARG A 42 -0.14 -4.32 5.34
CA ARG A 42 0.12 -3.55 6.55
C ARG A 42 -0.61 -2.22 6.52
N ILE A 43 -1.14 -1.82 7.66
CA ILE A 43 -1.59 -0.45 7.92
C ILE A 43 -0.69 0.11 9.02
N HIS A 44 -0.07 1.25 8.75
CA HIS A 44 0.82 1.92 9.68
C HIS A 44 0.34 3.35 9.91
N ASN A 45 0.27 3.78 11.16
CA ASN A 45 -0.01 5.18 11.49
C ASN A 45 1.29 5.98 11.34
N ALA A 46 1.36 6.84 10.33
CA ALA A 46 2.49 7.70 10.01
C ALA A 46 2.82 8.72 11.12
N ALA A 47 1.86 9.06 11.99
CA ALA A 47 2.11 9.91 13.16
C ALA A 47 2.78 9.15 14.32
N ARG A 48 2.80 7.80 14.28
CA ARG A 48 3.54 6.99 15.24
C ARG A 48 4.87 6.58 14.63
N LYS A 49 5.98 7.15 15.13
CA LYS A 49 7.32 6.64 14.81
C LYS A 49 7.37 5.14 15.09
N ILE A 50 7.86 4.38 14.11
CA ILE A 50 8.31 3.00 14.33
C ILE A 50 9.43 3.11 15.37
N LYS A 51 9.25 2.47 16.52
CA LYS A 51 10.26 2.34 17.57
C LYS A 51 11.03 1.04 17.37
#